data_AF-A0A3M2VHR7-F1
#
_entry.id   AF-A0A3M2VHR7-F1
#
_cell.length_a   1.000
_cell.length_b   1.000
_cell.length_c   1.000
_cell.angle_alpha   90.00
_cell.angle_beta   90.00
_cell.angle_gamma   90.00
#
_symmetry.space_group_name_H-M   'P 1'
#
loop_
_entity.id
_entity.type
_entity.pdbx_description
1 polymer ?
#
loop_
_entity_poly.entity_id
_entity_poly.type
_entity_poly.pdbx_seq_one_letter_code
_entity_poly.pdbx_strand_id
1 'polypeptide(L)'
;ADANGFIEDQHLTGTTRNWYANELKRRGEVFRYNDNGTAEQTSRRINWQQGTIVNYTSGYTQGVVGFSTELALYNAIALDRDTDDFAGSSNRTLAHRDGDAV
;
A
#
# COMPACT_ATOMS: atom_id res chain seq x y z
N ALA A 1 -18.94 32.06 14.14
CA ALA A 1 -19.01 30.59 14.11
C ALA A 1 -19.83 30.27 12.88
N ASP A 2 -19.20 29.92 11.77
CA ASP A 2 -19.91 29.45 10.59
C ASP A 2 -19.23 28.17 10.15
N ALA A 3 -19.71 27.06 10.71
CA ALA A 3 -19.61 25.77 10.04
C ALA A 3 -20.91 25.65 9.24
N ASN A 4 -20.83 25.47 7.92
CA ASN A 4 -22.02 25.32 7.07
C ASN A 4 -22.76 24.03 7.41
N GLY A 5 -22.06 23.03 7.97
CA GLY A 5 -22.64 21.84 8.55
C GLY A 5 -21.80 20.59 8.34
N PHE A 6 -22.23 19.48 8.94
CA PHE A 6 -21.47 18.23 8.97
C PHE A 6 -21.30 17.59 7.58
N ILE A 7 -22.28 17.78 6.70
CA ILE A 7 -22.28 17.24 5.33
C ILE A 7 -21.88 18.32 4.33
N GLU A 8 -22.20 19.56 4.63
CA GLU A 8 -22.03 20.72 3.77
C GLU A 8 -20.55 21.10 3.61
N ASP A 9 -19.76 20.98 4.68
CA ASP A 9 -18.32 21.24 4.67
C ASP A 9 -17.48 19.95 4.54
N GLN A 10 -18.07 18.86 4.02
CA GLN A 10 -17.33 17.61 3.84
C GLN A 10 -16.26 17.73 2.75
N HIS A 11 -15.16 17.02 2.95
CA HIS A 11 -14.01 17.00 2.05
C HIS A 11 -13.52 15.58 1.82
N LEU A 12 -13.32 15.23 0.54
CA LEU A 12 -12.68 13.99 0.12
C LEU A 12 -11.40 14.30 -0.63
N THR A 13 -10.27 13.81 -0.13
CA THR A 13 -9.00 13.77 -0.87
C THR A 13 -8.57 12.37 -1.15
N GLY A 14 -7.72 12.21 -2.15
CA GLY A 14 -7.03 10.96 -2.36
C GLY A 14 -5.71 11.16 -3.07
N THR A 15 -4.83 10.18 -2.90
CA THR A 15 -3.59 10.08 -3.66
C THR A 15 -3.46 8.68 -4.21
N THR A 16 -3.01 8.58 -5.45
CA THR A 16 -2.61 7.31 -6.04
C THR A 16 -1.10 7.33 -6.23
N ARG A 17 -0.47 6.17 -6.02
CA ARG A 17 0.97 6.00 -6.18
C ARG A 17 1.24 4.75 -6.99
N ASN A 18 1.86 4.93 -8.15
CA ASN A 18 2.50 3.83 -8.84
C ASN A 18 3.95 3.71 -8.37
N TRP A 19 4.37 2.52 -7.96
CA TRP A 19 5.72 2.26 -7.48
C TRP A 19 6.34 1.07 -8.18
N TYR A 20 7.46 1.31 -8.86
CA TYR A 20 8.26 0.31 -9.54
C TYR A 20 9.67 0.26 -8.94
N ALA A 21 10.15 -0.95 -8.66
CA ALA A 21 11.51 -1.20 -8.22
C ALA A 21 12.10 -2.39 -8.97
N ASN A 22 13.40 -2.28 -9.29
CA ASN A 22 14.17 -3.31 -9.95
C ASN A 22 15.53 -3.39 -9.29
N GLU A 23 15.73 -4.46 -8.52
CA GLU A 23 16.91 -4.67 -7.72
C GLU A 23 17.73 -5.82 -8.31
N LEU A 24 19.01 -5.57 -8.56
CA LEU A 24 19.96 -6.56 -9.04
C LEU A 24 21.14 -6.65 -8.08
N LYS A 25 21.28 -7.80 -7.42
CA LYS A 25 22.44 -8.13 -6.61
C LYS A 25 23.60 -8.57 -7.50
N ARG A 26 24.83 -8.29 -7.05
CA ARG A 26 26.07 -8.62 -7.78
C ARG A 26 27.03 -9.36 -6.86
N ARG A 27 28.14 -9.87 -7.42
CA ARG A 27 29.21 -10.55 -6.66
C ARG A 27 28.73 -11.80 -5.91
N GLY A 28 27.82 -12.56 -6.52
CA GLY A 28 27.28 -13.81 -5.96
C GLY A 28 26.27 -13.61 -4.84
N GLU A 29 25.90 -12.37 -4.51
CA GLU A 29 24.79 -12.12 -3.60
C GLU A 29 23.45 -12.48 -4.24
N VAL A 30 22.55 -13.04 -3.43
CA VAL A 30 21.24 -13.52 -3.86
C VAL A 30 20.13 -13.05 -2.92
N PHE A 31 18.93 -12.93 -3.44
CA PHE A 31 17.68 -12.95 -2.70
C PHE A 31 17.27 -14.41 -2.49
N ARG A 32 16.69 -14.70 -1.33
CA ARG A 32 16.15 -16.03 -1.00
C ARG A 32 14.67 -15.90 -0.75
N TYR A 33 13.90 -16.87 -1.24
CA TYR A 33 12.47 -16.93 -1.05
C TYR A 33 11.99 -18.37 -0.92
N ASN A 34 10.75 -18.52 -0.47
CA ASN A 34 10.09 -19.81 -0.41
C ASN A 34 9.01 -19.82 -1.48
N ASP A 35 9.01 -20.83 -2.34
CA ASP A 35 7.94 -21.10 -3.27
C ASP A 35 7.30 -22.44 -2.91
N ASN A 36 6.10 -22.37 -2.33
CA ASN A 36 5.30 -23.54 -1.96
C ASN A 36 6.07 -24.61 -1.17
N GLY A 37 6.88 -24.19 -0.19
CA GLY A 37 7.71 -25.06 0.65
C GLY A 37 9.14 -25.28 0.13
N THR A 38 9.45 -24.88 -1.11
CA THR A 38 10.77 -25.03 -1.71
C THR A 38 11.60 -23.76 -1.52
N ALA A 39 12.83 -23.90 -1.02
CA ALA A 39 13.73 -22.77 -0.87
C ALA A 39 14.39 -22.44 -2.22
N GLU A 40 14.12 -21.24 -2.73
CA GLU A 40 14.63 -20.76 -4.02
C GLU A 40 15.50 -19.51 -3.87
N GLN A 41 16.25 -19.20 -4.93
CA GLN A 41 17.24 -18.13 -4.95
C GLN A 41 17.21 -17.38 -6.28
N THR A 42 17.24 -16.06 -6.23
CA THR A 42 17.37 -15.21 -7.42
C THR A 42 18.39 -14.10 -7.19
N SER A 43 19.07 -13.64 -8.24
CA SER A 43 19.96 -12.47 -8.17
C SER A 43 19.24 -11.15 -8.44
N ARG A 44 18.02 -11.23 -8.99
CA ARG A 44 17.22 -10.08 -9.40
C ARG A 44 15.82 -10.20 -8.82
N ARG A 45 15.26 -9.06 -8.43
CA ARG A 45 13.88 -8.96 -7.97
C ARG A 45 13.25 -7.70 -8.58
N ILE A 46 12.11 -7.85 -9.23
CA ILE A 46 11.30 -6.72 -9.69
C ILE A 46 10.10 -6.60 -8.75
N ASN A 47 9.63 -5.39 -8.47
CA ASN A 47 8.40 -5.19 -7.73
C ASN A 47 7.62 -4.07 -8.37
N TRP A 48 6.33 -4.30 -8.59
CA TRP A 48 5.45 -3.29 -9.14
C TRP A 48 4.12 -3.26 -8.40
N GLN A 49 3.79 -2.08 -7.86
CA GLN A 49 2.61 -1.89 -7.03
C GLN A 49 1.88 -0.60 -7.38
N GLN A 50 0.57 -0.63 -7.16
CA GLN A 50 -0.29 0.53 -7.18
C GLN A 50 -0.93 0.71 -5.81
N GLY A 51 -0.62 1.82 -5.14
CA GLY A 51 -1.26 2.25 -3.91
C GLY A 51 -2.32 3.31 -4.17
N THR A 52 -3.42 3.27 -3.40
CA THR A 52 -4.45 4.29 -3.37
C THR A 52 -4.79 4.61 -1.92
N ILE A 53 -4.74 5.89 -1.56
CA ILE A 53 -5.14 6.40 -0.26
C ILE A 53 -6.31 7.34 -0.48
N VAL A 54 -7.39 7.13 0.27
CA VAL A 54 -8.57 8.00 0.27
C VAL A 54 -8.77 8.52 1.68
N ASN A 55 -8.80 9.84 1.84
CA ASN A 55 -9.05 10.53 3.10
C ASN A 55 -10.39 11.25 3.02
N TYR A 56 -11.24 11.01 4.01
CA TYR A 56 -12.52 11.65 4.18
C TYR A 56 -12.51 12.43 5.49
N THR A 57 -12.95 13.67 5.44
CA THR A 57 -13.18 14.53 6.60
C THR A 57 -14.58 15.10 6.50
N SER A 58 -15.39 14.92 7.54
CA SER A 58 -16.69 15.59 7.63
C SER A 58 -16.51 17.08 7.93
N GLY A 59 -17.54 17.88 7.65
CA GLY A 59 -17.65 19.20 8.24
C GLY A 59 -17.88 19.12 9.76
N TYR A 60 -17.81 20.27 10.44
CA TYR A 60 -18.21 20.36 11.84
C TYR A 60 -19.74 20.50 11.98
N THR A 61 -20.33 19.88 13.00
CA THR A 61 -21.73 20.13 13.35
C THR A 61 -21.95 21.58 13.77
N GLN A 62 -23.09 22.15 13.42
CA GLN A 62 -23.45 23.51 13.82
C GLN A 62 -23.72 23.59 15.33
N GLY A 63 -23.25 24.66 15.97
CA GLY A 63 -23.45 24.91 17.40
C GLY A 63 -22.24 25.57 18.07
N VAL A 64 -22.34 25.80 19.38
CA VAL A 64 -21.24 26.36 20.18
C VAL A 64 -20.05 25.40 20.27
N VAL A 65 -20.32 24.09 20.19
CA VAL A 65 -19.32 23.02 20.09
C VAL A 65 -19.62 22.20 18.85
N GLY A 66 -18.62 22.09 17.96
CA GLY A 66 -18.73 21.31 16.72
C GLY A 66 -18.02 19.96 16.85
N PHE A 67 -18.63 18.91 16.31
CA PHE A 67 -18.05 17.58 16.18
C PHE A 67 -17.78 17.27 14.70
N SER A 68 -16.71 16.54 14.43
CA SER A 68 -16.35 16.04 13.09
C SER A 68 -15.85 14.60 13.16
N THR A 69 -15.84 13.92 12.02
CA THR A 69 -15.27 12.59 11.84
C THR A 69 -14.26 12.58 10.71
N GLU A 70 -13.22 11.77 10.86
CA GLU A 70 -12.17 11.58 9.87
C GLU A 70 -11.96 10.09 9.62
N LEU A 71 -11.74 9.73 8.36
CA LEU A 71 -11.53 8.36 7.92
C LEU A 71 -10.42 8.34 6.86
N ALA A 72 -9.49 7.40 6.97
CA ALA A 72 -8.49 7.13 5.94
C ALA A 72 -8.57 5.67 5.51
N LEU A 73 -8.74 5.43 4.20
CA LEU A 73 -8.73 4.12 3.58
C LEU A 73 -7.43 3.95 2.78
N TYR A 74 -6.75 2.84 3.05
CA TYR A 74 -5.49 2.48 2.38
C TYR A 74 -5.72 1.21 1.58
N ASN A 75 -5.44 1.27 0.28
CA ASN A 75 -5.49 0.14 -0.63
C ASN A 75 -4.14 0.01 -1.35
N ALA A 76 -3.67 -1.22 -1.52
CA ALA A 76 -2.48 -1.55 -2.29
C ALA A 76 -2.79 -2.77 -3.15
N ILE A 77 -2.34 -2.75 -4.40
CA ILE A 77 -2.52 -3.84 -5.36
C ILE A 77 -1.16 -4.13 -5.99
N ALA A 78 -0.73 -5.38 -5.93
CA ALA A 78 0.43 -5.87 -6.67
C ALA A 78 0.07 -6.02 -8.16
N LEU A 79 0.79 -5.29 -9.02
CA LEU A 79 0.65 -5.36 -10.47
C LEU A 79 1.57 -6.42 -11.08
N ASP A 80 2.74 -6.62 -10.46
CA ASP A 80 3.57 -7.82 -10.68
C ASP A 80 3.25 -8.85 -9.61
N ARG A 81 3.13 -10.13 -9.99
CA ARG A 81 2.63 -11.20 -9.09
C ARG A 81 3.47 -12.47 -9.08
N ASP A 82 4.63 -12.47 -9.71
CA ASP A 82 5.48 -13.65 -9.76
C ASP A 82 6.25 -13.82 -8.43
N THR A 83 6.34 -15.05 -7.92
CA THR A 83 6.94 -15.36 -6.60
C THR A 83 8.42 -14.94 -6.49
N ASP A 84 9.17 -14.94 -7.60
CA ASP A 84 10.56 -14.48 -7.67
C ASP A 84 10.69 -12.96 -7.49
N ASP A 85 9.65 -12.22 -7.87
CA ASP A 85 9.53 -10.78 -7.70
C ASP A 85 9.21 -10.37 -6.25
N PHE A 86 8.77 -11.31 -5.42
CA PHE A 86 8.61 -11.11 -3.98
C PHE A 86 9.83 -11.51 -3.13
N ALA A 87 10.95 -11.89 -3.76
CA ALA A 87 12.01 -12.58 -3.06
C ALA A 87 12.67 -11.81 -1.90
N GLY A 88 12.51 -12.29 -0.66
CA GLY A 88 13.15 -11.76 0.55
C GLY A 88 12.17 -11.18 1.57
N SER A 89 12.39 -11.48 2.86
CA SER A 89 11.46 -11.23 3.99
C SER A 89 11.14 -9.77 4.34
N SER A 90 11.61 -8.80 3.54
CA SER A 90 11.37 -7.37 3.72
C SER A 90 10.79 -6.76 2.46
N ASN A 91 9.82 -7.43 1.84
CA ASN A 91 9.12 -6.86 0.71
C ASN A 91 8.02 -5.89 1.16
N ARG A 92 7.90 -4.76 0.47
CA ARG A 92 6.90 -3.71 0.76
C ARG A 92 5.58 -3.95 0.04
N THR A 93 5.39 -5.15 -0.47
CA THR A 93 4.17 -5.63 -1.10
C THR A 93 3.36 -6.42 -0.09
N LEU A 94 2.03 -6.40 -0.23
CA LEU A 94 1.20 -7.36 0.49
C LEU A 94 1.52 -8.73 -0.10
N ALA A 95 2.25 -9.54 0.66
CA ALA A 95 2.47 -10.94 0.36
C ALA A 95 1.84 -11.78 1.47
N HIS A 96 1.19 -12.88 1.11
CA HIS A 96 0.90 -13.95 2.06
C HIS A 96 2.20 -14.46 2.67
N ARG A 97 2.07 -15.16 3.80
CA ARG A 97 3.20 -15.73 4.55
C ARG A 97 4.13 -16.61 3.70
N ASP A 98 3.63 -17.09 2.56
CA ASP A 98 4.28 -17.98 1.60
C ASP A 98 4.73 -17.28 0.30
N GLY A 99 4.73 -15.94 0.25
CA GLY A 99 5.26 -15.17 -0.89
C GLY A 99 4.26 -14.83 -2.01
N ASP A 100 3.00 -15.28 -1.90
CA ASP A 100 1.95 -15.00 -2.89
C ASP A 100 1.40 -13.56 -2.76
N ALA A 101 1.20 -12.88 -3.88
CA ALA A 101 0.74 -11.49 -3.93
C ALA A 101 -0.73 -11.36 -3.48
N VAL A 102 -1.07 -10.32 -2.70
CA VAL A 102 -2.46 -9.93 -2.39
C VAL A 102 -2.83 -8.59 -3.01
#